data_AF-A0A7Y3HAP3-F1
#
_entry.id   AF-A0A7Y3HAP3-F1
#
_cell.length_a   1.000
_cell.length_b   1.000
_cell.length_c   1.000
_cell.angle_alpha   90.00
_cell.angle_beta   90.00
_cell.angle_gamma   90.00
#
_symmetry.space_group_name_H-M   'P 1'
#
loop_
_entity.id
_entity.type
_entity.pdbx_description
1 polymer ?
#
loop_
_entity_poly.entity_id
_entity_poly.type
_entity_poly.pdbx_seq_one_letter_code
_entity_poly.pdbx_strand_id
1 'polypeptide(L)'
;MTERISGLVLVSYGSHGVVRLEGGENLPCQYRRQVGRPFCGDRVQVSLSEEDRGVVEEIMPRSNRFLRGDARQRKHVVAVNLDQVAIVIARKPLPSRDLLERYLVAVHSLGIQPLIVLNKTDISDYDRSQAGAAVFDRIEAYRSLGYTVVETTCKAACGTDALVPQLRKRSSILVGQSGVGKSSLVRCLLPDIEVQTGALSDATGKGTH
;
A
#
# COMPACT_ATOMS: atom_id res chain seq x y z
N MET A 1 -5.02 -29.83 -21.00
CA MET A 1 -5.05 -28.39 -20.62
C MET A 1 -4.48 -28.31 -19.22
N THR A 2 -3.41 -27.57 -19.02
CA THR A 2 -2.87 -27.32 -17.67
C THR A 2 -3.91 -26.52 -16.89
N GLU A 3 -4.23 -26.98 -15.68
CA GLU A 3 -5.18 -26.30 -14.81
C GLU A 3 -4.69 -24.88 -14.51
N ARG A 4 -5.61 -23.90 -14.61
CA ARG A 4 -5.33 -22.50 -14.32
C ARG A 4 -5.96 -22.13 -13.00
N ILE A 5 -5.13 -21.58 -12.11
CA ILE A 5 -5.50 -21.21 -10.76
C ILE A 5 -5.42 -19.69 -10.64
N SER A 6 -6.47 -19.08 -10.12
CA SER A 6 -6.50 -17.66 -9.82
C SER A 6 -5.54 -17.30 -8.68
N GLY A 7 -4.88 -16.15 -8.79
CA GLY A 7 -4.01 -15.65 -7.74
C GLY A 7 -3.85 -14.13 -7.73
N LEU A 8 -3.24 -13.64 -6.65
CA LEU A 8 -2.92 -12.23 -6.39
C LEU A 8 -1.41 -12.04 -6.33
N VAL A 9 -0.87 -11.16 -7.16
CA VAL A 9 0.57 -10.81 -7.12
C VAL A 9 0.86 -10.02 -5.85
N LEU A 10 1.65 -10.61 -4.95
CA LEU A 10 2.10 -9.96 -3.71
C LEU A 10 3.36 -9.10 -3.95
N VAL A 11 4.33 -9.68 -4.66
CA VAL A 11 5.61 -9.04 -4.95
C VAL A 11 5.98 -9.30 -6.40
N SER A 12 6.56 -8.30 -7.08
CA SER A 12 7.00 -8.40 -8.48
C SER A 12 8.40 -7.82 -8.64
N TYR A 13 9.33 -8.64 -9.13
CA TYR A 13 10.73 -8.30 -9.41
C TYR A 13 11.01 -8.19 -10.92
N GLY A 14 9.97 -7.95 -11.72
CA GLY A 14 10.07 -7.74 -13.17
C GLY A 14 9.83 -9.02 -13.98
N SER A 15 10.66 -10.05 -13.83
CA SER A 15 10.52 -11.33 -14.57
C SER A 15 9.91 -12.47 -13.74
N HIS A 16 9.79 -12.27 -12.43
CA HIS A 16 9.28 -13.24 -11.47
C HIS A 16 8.74 -12.50 -10.25
N GLY A 17 8.06 -13.22 -9.38
CA GLY A 17 7.56 -12.70 -8.11
C GLY A 17 6.81 -13.76 -7.33
N VAL A 18 6.03 -13.33 -6.34
CA VAL A 18 5.23 -14.24 -5.51
C VAL A 18 3.76 -13.96 -5.74
N VAL A 19 3.00 -15.04 -6.00
CA VAL A 19 1.55 -14.98 -6.19
C VAL A 19 0.89 -15.75 -5.05
N ARG A 20 -0.06 -15.12 -4.37
CA ARG A 20 -0.95 -15.81 -3.45
C ARG A 20 -2.09 -16.45 -4.22
N LEU A 21 -2.15 -17.77 -4.22
CA LEU A 21 -3.26 -18.51 -4.82
C LEU A 21 -4.53 -18.35 -3.99
N GLU A 22 -5.70 -18.63 -4.57
CA GLU A 22 -6.99 -18.59 -3.84
C GLU A 22 -7.01 -19.49 -2.60
N GLY A 23 -6.25 -20.59 -2.59
CA GLY A 23 -6.08 -21.47 -1.43
C GLY A 23 -5.26 -20.86 -0.27
N GLY A 24 -4.72 -19.65 -0.43
CA GLY A 24 -3.93 -18.93 0.58
C GLY A 24 -2.43 -19.22 0.52
N GLU A 25 -2.00 -20.21 -0.26
CA GLU A 25 -0.60 -20.54 -0.49
C GLU A 25 0.11 -19.44 -1.29
N ASN A 26 1.35 -19.14 -0.93
CA ASN A 26 2.21 -18.22 -1.66
C ASN A 26 3.14 -19.02 -2.59
N LEU A 27 2.96 -18.88 -3.89
CA LEU A 27 3.71 -19.63 -4.90
C LEU A 27 4.72 -18.71 -5.63
N PRO A 28 6.01 -19.07 -5.69
CA PRO A 28 6.98 -18.40 -6.55
C PRO A 28 6.59 -18.60 -8.01
N CYS A 29 6.43 -17.50 -8.76
CA CYS A 29 5.97 -17.54 -10.13
C CYS A 29 6.94 -16.84 -11.09
N GLN A 30 7.15 -17.46 -12.25
CA GLN A 30 7.81 -16.81 -13.38
C GLN A 30 6.79 -16.10 -14.28
N TYR A 31 7.22 -14.99 -14.89
CA TYR A 31 6.38 -14.20 -15.78
C TYR A 31 6.83 -14.37 -17.23
N ARG A 32 5.93 -14.86 -18.09
CA ARG A 32 6.19 -14.96 -19.52
C ARG A 32 6.25 -13.57 -20.14
N ARG A 33 7.22 -13.34 -21.03
CA ARG A 33 7.37 -12.05 -21.73
C ARG A 33 6.10 -11.58 -22.45
N GLN A 34 5.33 -12.52 -22.99
CA GLN A 34 4.10 -12.24 -23.75
C GLN A 34 2.96 -11.72 -22.87
N VAL A 35 2.96 -12.05 -21.57
CA VAL A 35 1.92 -11.64 -20.62
C VAL A 35 2.11 -10.19 -20.15
N GLY A 36 3.29 -9.62 -20.41
CA GLY A 36 3.64 -8.26 -20.01
C GLY A 36 4.23 -8.23 -18.60
N ARG A 37 3.99 -7.12 -17.89
CA ARG A 37 4.60 -6.84 -16.58
C ARG A 37 3.53 -6.84 -15.48
N PRO A 38 3.51 -7.88 -14.62
CA PRO A 38 2.71 -7.88 -13.40
C PRO A 38 3.22 -6.86 -12.37
N PHE A 39 2.31 -6.24 -11.62
CA PHE A 39 2.58 -5.37 -10.49
C PHE A 39 1.91 -5.89 -9.22
N CYS A 40 2.36 -5.43 -8.05
CA CYS A 40 1.69 -5.72 -6.78
C CYS A 40 0.20 -5.34 -6.86
N GLY A 41 -0.67 -6.27 -6.50
CA GLY A 41 -2.13 -6.12 -6.59
C GLY A 41 -2.76 -6.65 -7.87
N ASP A 42 -1.97 -7.07 -8.88
CA ASP A 42 -2.54 -7.72 -10.07
C ASP A 42 -3.21 -9.05 -9.71
N ARG A 43 -4.40 -9.28 -10.27
CA ARG A 43 -5.05 -10.59 -10.28
C ARG A 43 -4.57 -11.33 -11.53
N VAL A 44 -4.19 -12.59 -11.39
CA VAL A 44 -3.55 -13.38 -12.44
C VAL A 44 -4.11 -14.79 -12.53
N GLN A 45 -3.95 -15.42 -13.70
CA GLN A 45 -4.11 -16.86 -13.87
C GLN A 45 -2.72 -17.52 -13.90
N VAL A 46 -2.55 -18.55 -13.08
CA VAL A 46 -1.28 -19.26 -12.89
C VAL A 46 -1.46 -20.72 -13.29
N SER A 47 -0.49 -21.27 -14.02
CA SER A 47 -0.34 -22.70 -14.24
C SER A 47 0.74 -23.27 -13.31
N LEU A 48 0.50 -24.46 -12.75
CA LEU A 48 1.50 -25.16 -11.93
C LEU A 48 2.54 -25.82 -12.84
N SER A 49 3.81 -25.74 -12.44
CA SER A 49 4.93 -26.50 -13.02
C SER A 49 5.40 -27.58 -12.05
N GLU A 50 6.15 -28.55 -12.56
CA GLU A 50 6.60 -29.74 -11.81
C GLU A 50 7.57 -29.46 -10.63
N GLU A 51 8.05 -28.21 -10.47
CA GLU A 51 9.07 -27.82 -9.47
C GLU A 51 8.55 -26.91 -8.33
N ASP A 52 7.31 -27.09 -7.86
CA ASP A 52 6.69 -26.20 -6.84
C ASP A 52 6.75 -24.71 -7.22
N ARG A 53 6.65 -24.45 -8.54
CA ARG A 53 6.69 -23.11 -9.13
C ARG A 53 5.50 -22.90 -10.04
N GLY A 54 5.05 -21.66 -10.11
CA GLY A 54 3.99 -21.24 -11.02
C GLY A 54 4.51 -20.51 -12.25
N VAL A 55 3.71 -20.50 -13.31
CA VAL A 55 3.89 -19.60 -14.44
C VAL A 55 2.66 -18.72 -14.57
N VAL A 56 2.85 -17.40 -14.55
CA VAL A 56 1.77 -16.46 -14.83
C VAL A 56 1.45 -16.51 -16.31
N GLU A 57 0.24 -16.96 -16.64
CA GLU A 57 -0.26 -17.11 -18.00
C GLU A 57 -1.09 -15.90 -18.44
N GLU A 58 -1.72 -15.20 -17.50
CA GLU A 58 -2.62 -14.09 -17.82
C GLU A 58 -2.67 -13.07 -16.67
N ILE A 59 -2.77 -11.78 -17.00
CA ILE A 59 -3.06 -10.69 -16.06
C ILE A 59 -4.48 -10.21 -16.33
N MET A 60 -5.32 -10.26 -15.29
CA MET A 60 -6.70 -9.80 -15.38
C MET A 60 -6.77 -8.26 -15.56
N PRO A 61 -7.86 -7.73 -16.13
CA PRO A 61 -8.04 -6.29 -16.27
C PRO A 61 -7.89 -5.54 -14.93
N ARG A 62 -7.15 -4.42 -14.97
CA ARG A 62 -6.89 -3.59 -13.79
C ARG A 62 -8.01 -2.57 -13.60
N SER A 63 -8.50 -2.41 -12.37
CA SER A 63 -9.49 -1.38 -12.04
C SER A 63 -8.88 0.01 -11.92
N ASN A 64 -7.65 0.10 -11.40
CA ASN A 64 -6.89 1.35 -11.28
C ASN A 64 -5.38 1.10 -11.24
N ARG A 65 -4.60 2.18 -11.37
CA ARG A 65 -3.12 2.16 -11.34
C ARG A 65 -2.60 3.34 -10.52
N PHE A 66 -2.01 3.08 -9.37
CA PHE A 66 -1.38 4.11 -8.55
C PHE A 66 0.05 4.37 -9.04
N LEU A 67 0.32 5.62 -9.42
CA LEU A 67 1.56 6.03 -10.07
C LEU A 67 2.39 6.94 -9.18
N ARG A 68 3.71 6.79 -9.26
CA ARG A 68 4.68 7.72 -8.65
C ARG A 68 5.55 8.34 -9.74
N GLY A 69 5.65 9.66 -9.74
CA GLY A 69 6.62 10.39 -10.54
C GLY A 69 8.02 10.31 -9.94
N ASP A 70 9.04 10.18 -10.78
CA ASP A 70 10.44 10.38 -10.38
C ASP A 70 10.93 11.82 -10.67
N ALA A 71 12.19 12.13 -10.33
CA ALA A 71 12.79 13.45 -10.54
C ALA A 71 12.80 13.90 -12.02
N ARG A 72 12.68 12.96 -12.97
CA ARG A 72 12.60 13.22 -14.40
C ARG A 72 11.16 13.17 -14.93
N GLN A 73 10.17 13.26 -14.04
CA GLN A 73 8.73 13.19 -14.34
C GLN A 73 8.30 11.88 -15.02
N ARG A 74 9.10 10.81 -14.94
CA ARG A 74 8.69 9.50 -15.44
C ARG A 74 7.73 8.87 -14.43
N LYS A 75 6.63 8.33 -14.95
CA LYS A 75 5.59 7.69 -14.15
C LYS A 75 5.92 6.21 -13.96
N HIS A 76 6.04 5.79 -12.71
CA HIS A 76 6.24 4.40 -12.32
C HIS A 76 4.99 3.87 -11.63
N VAL A 77 4.51 2.71 -12.07
CA VAL A 77 3.40 2.03 -11.40
C VAL A 77 3.92 1.48 -10.09
N VAL A 78 3.29 1.85 -8.98
CA VAL A 78 3.63 1.37 -7.64
C VAL A 78 2.75 0.19 -7.26
N ALA A 79 1.44 0.33 -7.46
CA ALA A 79 0.44 -0.68 -7.17
C ALA A 79 -0.77 -0.52 -8.09
N VAL A 80 -1.57 -1.57 -8.20
CA VAL A 80 -2.80 -1.60 -9.01
C VAL A 80 -3.93 -2.23 -8.21
N ASN A 81 -5.17 -2.05 -8.66
CA ASN A 81 -6.36 -2.63 -8.03
C ASN A 81 -6.49 -2.27 -6.54
N LEU A 82 -6.27 -0.99 -6.23
CA LEU A 82 -6.43 -0.47 -4.87
C LEU A 82 -7.89 -0.12 -4.61
N ASP A 83 -8.39 -0.49 -3.44
CA ASP A 83 -9.70 -0.05 -2.94
C ASP A 83 -9.59 1.26 -2.16
N GLN A 84 -8.41 1.54 -1.61
CA GLN A 84 -8.19 2.69 -0.74
C GLN A 84 -6.73 3.19 -0.79
N VAL A 85 -6.56 4.49 -0.60
CA VAL A 85 -5.25 5.12 -0.36
C VAL A 85 -5.29 5.82 1.00
N ALA A 86 -4.46 5.36 1.93
CA ALA A 86 -4.31 5.92 3.26
C ALA A 86 -3.17 6.95 3.27
N ILE A 87 -3.53 8.23 3.31
CA ILE A 87 -2.61 9.36 3.36
C ILE A 87 -2.21 9.63 4.81
N VAL A 88 -1.00 9.22 5.17
CA VAL A 88 -0.47 9.34 6.52
C VAL A 88 0.24 10.69 6.68
N ILE A 89 -0.24 11.48 7.64
CA ILE A 89 0.38 12.72 8.10
C ILE A 89 0.65 12.63 9.61
N ALA A 90 1.57 13.44 10.12
CA ALA A 90 1.92 13.45 11.53
C ALA A 90 2.35 14.85 11.95
N ARG A 91 2.29 15.17 13.25
CA ARG A 91 2.80 16.45 13.77
C ARG A 91 4.33 16.59 13.70
N LYS A 92 5.04 15.45 13.58
CA LYS A 92 6.50 15.40 13.41
C LYS A 92 6.93 14.29 12.45
N PRO A 93 7.49 14.62 11.27
CA PRO A 93 7.67 15.97 10.72
C PRO A 93 6.33 16.61 10.35
N LEU A 94 6.25 17.94 10.36
CA LEU A 94 5.05 18.67 9.92
C LEU A 94 4.74 18.35 8.45
N PRO A 95 3.46 18.17 8.09
CA PRO A 95 3.07 17.80 6.74
C PRO A 95 3.17 18.99 5.79
N SER A 96 3.54 18.71 4.55
CA SER A 96 3.35 19.66 3.45
C SER A 96 1.89 19.65 3.00
N ARG A 97 1.24 20.82 3.06
CA ARG A 97 -0.12 21.02 2.54
C ARG A 97 -0.22 20.62 1.08
N ASP A 98 0.70 21.12 0.26
CA ASP A 98 0.73 20.86 -1.17
C ASP A 98 0.89 19.36 -1.47
N LEU A 99 1.69 18.64 -0.67
CA LEU A 99 1.80 17.18 -0.81
C LEU A 99 0.49 16.46 -0.47
N LEU A 100 -0.19 16.86 0.61
CA LEU A 100 -1.50 16.30 0.97
C LEU A 100 -2.53 16.54 -0.14
N GLU A 101 -2.65 17.78 -0.63
CA GLU A 101 -3.59 18.14 -1.70
C GLU A 101 -3.29 17.37 -2.99
N ARG A 102 -2.01 17.21 -3.36
CA ARG A 102 -1.61 16.38 -4.51
C ARG A 102 -2.00 14.92 -4.34
N TYR A 103 -1.90 14.36 -3.14
CA TYR A 103 -2.42 13.01 -2.90
C TYR A 103 -3.92 12.94 -3.04
N LEU A 104 -4.67 13.88 -2.45
CA LEU A 104 -6.14 13.88 -2.56
C LEU A 104 -6.60 13.92 -4.02
N VAL A 105 -6.02 14.80 -4.84
CA VAL A 105 -6.30 14.87 -6.28
C VAL A 105 -5.95 13.56 -6.98
N ALA A 106 -4.77 12.99 -6.71
CA ALA A 106 -4.35 11.74 -7.32
C ALA A 106 -5.30 10.59 -6.97
N VAL A 107 -5.73 10.49 -5.71
CA VAL A 107 -6.63 9.41 -5.26
C VAL A 107 -8.02 9.54 -5.89
N HIS A 108 -8.57 10.75 -5.94
CA HIS A 108 -9.84 10.99 -6.63
C HIS A 108 -9.77 10.67 -8.13
N SER A 109 -8.65 10.96 -8.80
CA SER A 109 -8.47 10.60 -10.21
C SER A 109 -8.48 9.10 -10.49
N LEU A 110 -8.31 8.26 -9.44
CA LEU A 110 -8.43 6.80 -9.51
C LEU A 110 -9.84 6.29 -9.21
N GLY A 111 -10.80 7.19 -8.91
CA GLY A 111 -12.14 6.81 -8.47
C GLY A 111 -12.18 6.20 -7.06
N ILE A 112 -11.14 6.42 -6.25
CA ILE A 112 -10.99 5.87 -4.90
C ILE A 112 -11.32 6.96 -3.87
N GLN A 113 -11.92 6.58 -2.74
CA GLN A 113 -12.05 7.50 -1.60
C GLN A 113 -10.78 7.52 -0.75
N PRO A 114 -10.15 8.69 -0.54
CA PRO A 114 -8.96 8.79 0.30
C PRO A 114 -9.31 8.66 1.79
N LEU A 115 -8.40 8.02 2.53
CA LEU A 115 -8.42 7.96 3.99
C LEU A 115 -7.28 8.82 4.52
N ILE A 116 -7.56 9.80 5.37
CA ILE A 116 -6.53 10.60 6.03
C ILE A 116 -6.21 9.94 7.38
N VAL A 117 -4.93 9.63 7.61
CA VAL A 117 -4.45 9.02 8.85
C VAL A 117 -3.57 10.03 9.58
N LEU A 118 -4.06 10.54 10.69
CA LEU A 118 -3.33 11.40 11.62
C LEU A 118 -2.51 10.52 12.58
N ASN A 119 -1.24 10.28 12.24
CA ASN A 119 -0.37 9.44 13.03
C ASN A 119 0.44 10.22 14.08
N LYS A 120 0.95 9.49 15.07
CA LYS A 120 1.74 10.00 16.21
C LYS A 120 0.97 11.04 17.03
N THR A 121 -0.31 10.76 17.30
CA THR A 121 -1.16 11.67 18.09
C THR A 121 -0.68 11.86 19.53
N ASP A 122 0.21 10.98 20.01
CA ASP A 122 0.95 11.11 21.26
C ASP A 122 1.88 12.33 21.31
N ILE A 123 2.25 12.90 20.15
CA ILE A 123 3.06 14.11 20.07
C ILE A 123 2.13 15.32 20.14
N SER A 124 2.08 15.99 21.29
CA SER A 124 1.34 17.24 21.49
C SER A 124 2.19 18.49 21.23
N ASP A 125 3.50 18.39 21.47
CA ASP A 125 4.45 19.49 21.30
C ASP A 125 5.01 19.53 19.87
N TYR A 126 4.62 20.56 19.13
CA TYR A 126 5.14 20.87 17.80
C TYR A 126 5.05 22.37 17.53
N ASP A 127 5.95 22.85 16.69
CA ASP A 127 6.03 24.26 16.32
C ASP A 127 4.82 24.67 15.46
N ARG A 128 3.84 25.31 16.10
CA ARG A 128 2.61 25.81 15.46
C ARG A 128 2.86 27.01 14.54
N SER A 129 4.02 27.66 14.63
CA SER A 129 4.33 28.83 13.79
C SER A 129 4.68 28.45 12.35
N GLN A 130 5.03 27.19 12.10
CA GLN A 130 5.39 26.75 10.76
C GLN A 130 4.17 26.46 9.89
N ALA A 131 4.29 26.74 8.60
CA ALA A 131 3.21 26.59 7.62
C ALA A 131 2.57 25.19 7.58
N GLY A 132 3.33 24.13 7.89
CA GLY A 132 2.80 22.77 7.94
C GLY A 132 1.81 22.51 9.09
N ALA A 133 1.84 23.31 10.15
CA ALA A 133 0.88 23.22 11.26
C ALA A 133 -0.56 23.53 10.83
N ALA A 134 -0.73 24.45 9.87
CA ALA A 134 -2.03 24.88 9.36
C ALA A 134 -2.83 23.75 8.66
N VAL A 135 -2.18 22.64 8.31
CA VAL A 135 -2.88 21.44 7.82
C VAL A 135 -3.80 20.86 8.90
N PHE A 136 -3.40 20.92 10.17
CA PHE A 136 -4.18 20.37 11.29
C PHE A 136 -5.40 21.21 11.61
N ASP A 137 -5.33 22.54 11.44
CA ASP A 137 -6.46 23.44 11.64
C ASP A 137 -7.58 23.20 10.60
N ARG A 138 -7.27 22.53 9.49
CA ARG A 138 -8.21 22.20 8.41
C ARG A 138 -8.79 20.79 8.50
N ILE A 139 -8.47 20.02 9.53
CA ILE A 139 -8.95 18.63 9.65
C ILE A 139 -10.48 18.56 9.70
N GLU A 140 -11.13 19.46 10.44
CA GLU A 140 -12.59 19.52 10.48
C GLU A 140 -13.20 19.91 9.13
N ALA A 141 -12.51 20.75 8.35
CA ALA A 141 -12.93 21.05 6.98
C ALA A 141 -12.82 19.82 6.08
N TYR A 142 -11.80 18.97 6.23
CA TYR A 142 -11.75 17.70 5.50
C TYR A 142 -12.89 16.76 5.93
N ARG A 143 -13.19 16.66 7.23
CA ARG A 143 -14.32 15.88 7.72
C ARG A 143 -15.65 16.37 7.14
N SER A 144 -15.88 17.67 7.09
CA SER A 144 -17.12 18.25 6.53
C SER A 144 -17.25 18.07 5.02
N LEU A 145 -16.13 17.92 4.31
CA LEU A 145 -16.09 17.54 2.88
C LEU A 145 -16.35 16.04 2.65
N GLY A 146 -16.59 15.26 3.70
CA GLY A 146 -16.88 13.83 3.61
C GLY A 146 -15.63 12.93 3.62
N TYR A 147 -14.44 13.47 3.92
CA TYR A 147 -13.25 12.65 4.08
C TYR A 147 -13.26 11.91 5.41
N THR A 148 -12.94 10.62 5.37
CA THR A 148 -12.66 9.86 6.59
C THR A 148 -11.29 10.27 7.12
N VAL A 149 -11.27 10.74 8.37
CA VAL A 149 -10.05 11.09 9.10
C VAL A 149 -9.96 10.25 10.37
N VAL A 150 -8.91 9.43 10.48
CA VAL A 150 -8.66 8.59 11.65
C VAL A 150 -7.38 9.01 12.35
N GLU A 151 -7.39 8.93 13.68
CA GLU A 151 -6.25 9.23 14.53
C GLU A 151 -5.58 7.93 14.98
N THR A 152 -4.24 7.92 14.94
CA THR A 152 -3.46 6.74 15.30
C THR A 152 -2.20 7.07 16.11
N THR A 153 -1.83 6.16 17.00
CA THR A 153 -0.51 6.10 17.61
C THR A 153 -0.08 4.66 17.80
N CYS A 154 1.21 4.39 17.60
CA CYS A 154 1.83 3.10 17.87
C CYS A 154 2.31 2.95 19.31
N LYS A 155 2.16 3.98 20.16
CA LYS A 155 2.64 3.95 21.56
C LYS A 155 1.60 3.49 22.57
N ALA A 156 0.35 3.31 22.14
CA ALA A 156 -0.75 2.87 23.00
C ALA A 156 -1.32 1.55 22.51
N ALA A 157 -1.75 0.67 23.42
CA ALA A 157 -2.25 -0.67 23.11
C ALA A 157 -3.44 -0.67 22.12
N CYS A 158 -4.32 0.33 22.21
CA CYS A 158 -5.49 0.51 21.33
C CYS A 158 -5.30 1.64 20.30
N GLY A 159 -4.05 2.09 20.10
CA GLY A 159 -3.79 3.31 19.34
C GLY A 159 -4.02 3.20 17.83
N THR A 160 -4.37 2.01 17.32
CA THR A 160 -4.71 1.81 15.90
C THR A 160 -6.12 1.26 15.68
N ASP A 161 -6.92 1.13 16.74
CA ASP A 161 -8.23 0.48 16.71
C ASP A 161 -9.22 1.18 15.77
N ALA A 162 -9.12 2.51 15.65
CA ALA A 162 -9.93 3.29 14.71
C ALA A 162 -9.55 3.06 13.23
N LEU A 163 -8.29 2.66 12.96
CA LEU A 163 -7.79 2.40 11.61
C LEU A 163 -8.12 0.99 11.13
N VAL A 164 -8.07 -0.01 12.01
CA VAL A 164 -8.37 -1.42 11.68
C VAL A 164 -9.67 -1.61 10.88
N PRO A 165 -10.85 -1.11 11.31
CA PRO A 165 -12.09 -1.30 10.56
C PRO A 165 -12.08 -0.60 9.19
N GLN A 166 -11.28 0.45 9.01
CA GLN A 166 -11.16 1.13 7.72
C GLN A 166 -10.37 0.32 6.69
N LEU A 167 -9.45 -0.53 7.14
CA LEU A 167 -8.58 -1.34 6.28
C LEU A 167 -9.12 -2.76 6.01
N ARG A 168 -10.07 -3.24 6.83
CA ARG A 168 -10.61 -4.60 6.70
C ARG A 168 -11.21 -4.83 5.31
N LYS A 169 -10.83 -5.96 4.70
CA LYS A 169 -11.30 -6.41 3.37
C LYS A 169 -11.05 -5.40 2.23
N ARG A 170 -10.04 -4.52 2.37
CA ARG A 170 -9.67 -3.53 1.35
C ARG A 170 -8.20 -3.64 1.00
N SER A 171 -7.88 -3.58 -0.29
CA SER A 171 -6.52 -3.37 -0.79
C SER A 171 -6.11 -1.91 -0.58
N SER A 172 -5.24 -1.67 0.39
CA SER A 172 -4.88 -0.32 0.83
C SER A 172 -3.38 -0.06 0.67
N ILE A 173 -3.02 1.12 0.18
CA ILE A 173 -1.64 1.60 0.17
C ILE A 173 -1.47 2.76 1.17
N LEU A 174 -0.37 2.75 1.92
CA LEU A 174 0.00 3.84 2.83
C LEU A 174 0.97 4.79 2.13
N VAL A 175 0.59 6.05 1.99
CA VAL A 175 1.39 7.11 1.37
C VAL A 175 1.61 8.26 2.33
N GLY A 176 2.60 9.12 2.08
CA GLY A 176 2.95 10.23 2.96
C GLY A 176 4.44 10.48 3.04
N GLN A 177 4.83 11.60 3.64
CA GLN A 177 6.23 12.02 3.75
C GLN A 177 7.09 11.00 4.52
N SER A 178 8.40 11.01 4.30
CA SER A 178 9.31 10.21 5.14
C SER A 178 9.18 10.63 6.61
N GLY A 179 9.32 9.68 7.53
CA GLY A 179 9.27 9.96 8.98
C GLY A 179 7.88 10.10 9.59
N VAL A 180 6.78 10.16 8.83
CA VAL A 180 5.40 10.24 9.40
C VAL A 180 4.94 8.95 10.09
N GLY A 181 5.70 7.86 9.97
CA GLY A 181 5.46 6.59 10.69
C GLY A 181 4.68 5.53 9.91
N LYS A 182 4.69 5.56 8.56
CA LYS A 182 4.04 4.52 7.72
C LYS A 182 4.53 3.11 8.04
N SER A 183 5.85 2.87 8.06
CA SER A 183 6.41 1.56 8.38
C SER A 183 6.15 1.14 9.82
N SER A 184 6.10 2.09 10.75
CA SER A 184 5.69 1.82 12.13
C SER A 184 4.23 1.37 12.19
N LEU A 185 3.32 2.08 11.49
CA LEU A 185 1.91 1.66 11.39
C LEU A 185 1.76 0.27 10.80
N VAL A 186 2.51 -0.06 9.74
CA VAL A 186 2.49 -1.42 9.17
C VAL A 186 2.88 -2.45 10.22
N ARG A 187 3.97 -2.24 10.96
CA ARG A 187 4.38 -3.17 12.05
C ARG A 187 3.37 -3.25 13.19
N CYS A 188 2.73 -2.15 13.55
CA CYS A 188 1.70 -2.13 14.59
C CYS A 188 0.45 -2.90 14.16
N LEU A 189 0.07 -2.82 12.88
CA LEU A 189 -1.09 -3.52 12.33
C LEU A 189 -0.80 -4.99 12.00
N LEU A 190 0.45 -5.30 11.67
CA LEU A 190 0.92 -6.61 11.26
C LEU A 190 2.18 -6.97 12.08
N PRO A 191 2.02 -7.46 13.32
CA PRO A 191 3.15 -7.77 14.19
C PRO A 191 4.09 -8.82 13.58
N ASP A 192 3.55 -9.75 12.78
CA ASP A 192 4.33 -10.80 12.12
C ASP A 192 4.83 -10.40 10.72
N ILE A 193 4.80 -9.11 10.36
CA ILE A 193 5.16 -8.66 9.01
C ILE A 193 6.58 -9.06 8.61
N GLU A 194 7.54 -9.03 9.55
CA GLU A 194 8.93 -9.35 9.25
C GLU A 194 9.09 -10.84 8.89
N VAL A 195 8.36 -11.73 9.60
CA VAL A 195 8.28 -13.16 9.27
C VAL A 195 7.64 -13.36 7.90
N GLN A 196 6.56 -12.65 7.59
CA GLN A 196 5.90 -12.74 6.29
C GLN A 196 6.79 -12.24 5.15
N THR A 197 7.50 -11.12 5.33
CA THR A 197 8.44 -10.60 4.34
C THR A 197 9.64 -11.51 4.16
N GLY A 198 10.13 -12.11 5.26
CA GLY A 198 11.20 -13.11 5.23
C GLY A 198 10.79 -14.35 4.44
N ALA A 199 9.62 -14.92 4.72
CA ALA A 199 9.09 -16.07 3.99
C ALA A 199 8.92 -15.80 2.48
N LEU A 200 8.53 -14.57 2.08
CA LEU A 200 8.47 -14.17 0.67
C LEU A 200 9.86 -14.05 0.02
N SER A 201 10.83 -13.54 0.77
CA SER A 201 12.24 -13.46 0.38
C SER A 201 12.84 -14.86 0.20
N ASP A 202 12.62 -15.76 1.16
CA ASP A 202 13.12 -17.14 1.14
C ASP A 202 12.51 -17.94 -0.02
N ALA A 203 11.20 -17.80 -0.25
CA ALA A 203 10.50 -18.42 -1.38
C ALA A 203 11.05 -17.99 -2.75
N THR A 204 11.71 -16.83 -2.84
CA THR A 204 12.30 -16.31 -4.08
C THR A 204 13.82 -16.44 -4.15
N GLY A 205 14.47 -16.92 -3.08
CA GLY A 205 15.92 -17.10 -2.99
C GLY A 205 16.73 -15.80 -3.04
N LYS A 206 16.10 -14.64 -2.79
CA LYS A 206 16.78 -13.33 -2.79
C LYS A 206 16.48 -12.57 -1.52
N GLY A 207 17.52 -12.36 -0.71
CA GLY A 207 17.47 -11.71 0.61
C GLY A 207 16.78 -10.34 0.64
N THR A 208 16.44 -9.94 1.86
CA THR A 208 15.70 -8.73 2.25
C THR A 208 16.30 -7.41 1.75
N HIS A 209 15.47 -6.55 1.13
CA HIS A 209 15.76 -5.13 0.91
C HIS A 209 14.50 -4.28 1.09
#